data_AF-A0A239ASH4-F1
#
_entry.id   AF-A0A239ASH4-F1
#
_cell.length_a   1.000
_cell.length_b   1.000
_cell.length_c   1.000
_cell.angle_alpha   90.00
_cell.angle_beta   90.00
_cell.angle_gamma   90.00
#
_symmetry.space_group_name_H-M   'P 1'
#
loop_
_entity.id
_entity.type
_entity.pdbx_description
1 polymer ?
#
loop_
_entity_poly.entity_id
_entity_poly.type
_entity_poly.pdbx_seq_one_letter_code
_entity_poly.pdbx_strand_id
1 'polypeptide(L)'
;MKKLMIALVSASLLFACSQEKSVEERYLYEGDKIVDVETGDEYLLEESEEEFILVHKDGSTEVIPMEETPFFGTTLSDEYVNDWKKSLEARKDLLLEEKKNKLKDARRARYAEFTDEELMDKFQKMHNDKEDMTLQMDLIAELVERGAISDEDAPDLLEIDPELINFDIEIEAPESR
;
A
#
# COMPACT_ATOMS: atom_id res chain seq x y z
N MET A 1 -38.75 25.35 -52.42
CA MET A 1 -37.37 25.34 -51.88
C MET A 1 -37.25 25.71 -50.39
N LYS A 2 -38.19 26.41 -49.75
CA LYS A 2 -38.11 26.70 -48.29
C LYS A 2 -38.47 25.52 -47.36
N LYS A 3 -39.34 24.60 -47.80
CA LYS A 3 -39.76 23.44 -46.98
C LYS A 3 -38.72 22.31 -46.89
N LEU A 4 -37.76 22.29 -47.82
CA LEU A 4 -36.72 21.25 -47.89
C LEU A 4 -35.51 21.58 -47.00
N MET A 5 -35.23 22.88 -46.80
CA MET A 5 -34.21 23.38 -45.88
C MET A 5 -34.53 23.10 -44.40
N ILE A 6 -35.81 23.17 -44.00
CA ILE A 6 -36.21 22.94 -42.60
C ILE A 6 -36.06 21.46 -42.23
N ALA A 7 -36.33 20.54 -43.16
CA ALA A 7 -36.16 19.10 -42.93
C ALA A 7 -34.68 18.70 -42.72
N LEU A 8 -33.75 19.34 -43.43
CA LEU A 8 -32.31 19.04 -43.31
C LEU A 8 -31.72 19.50 -41.97
N VAL A 9 -32.13 20.66 -41.46
CA VAL A 9 -31.67 21.18 -40.15
C VAL A 9 -32.26 20.38 -38.98
N SER A 10 -33.48 19.85 -39.16
CA SER A 10 -34.14 18.99 -38.16
C SER A 10 -33.46 17.62 -38.04
N ALA A 11 -32.96 17.07 -39.16
CA ALA A 11 -32.26 15.79 -39.19
C ALA A 11 -30.86 15.86 -38.53
N SER A 12 -30.16 17.00 -38.64
CA SER A 12 -28.85 17.19 -37.99
C SER A 12 -28.94 17.32 -36.46
N LEU A 13 -30.06 17.82 -35.93
CA LEU A 13 -30.27 17.91 -34.47
C LEU A 13 -30.61 16.55 -33.84
N LEU A 14 -31.22 15.63 -34.60
CA LEU A 14 -31.48 14.27 -34.13
C LEU A 14 -30.22 13.39 -34.12
N PHE A 15 -29.25 13.65 -35.01
CA PHE A 15 -27.96 12.94 -35.01
C PHE A 15 -27.05 13.31 -33.82
N ALA A 16 -27.13 14.56 -33.34
CA ALA A 16 -26.34 15.03 -32.19
C ALA A 16 -26.78 14.43 -30.84
N CYS A 17 -28.02 13.92 -30.72
CA CYS A 17 -28.49 13.19 -29.54
C CYS A 17 -28.31 11.66 -29.66
N SER A 18 -27.75 11.18 -30.77
CA SER A 18 -27.42 9.76 -31.00
C SER A 18 -25.93 9.49 -31.03
N GLN A 19 -25.09 10.49 -30.74
CA GLN A 19 -23.67 10.23 -30.54
C GLN A 19 -23.52 9.51 -29.20
N GLU A 20 -23.35 8.19 -29.32
CA GLU A 20 -22.79 7.34 -28.28
C GLU A 20 -21.56 8.06 -27.71
N LYS A 21 -21.55 8.27 -26.38
CA LYS A 21 -20.44 8.93 -25.72
C LYS A 21 -19.16 8.19 -26.08
N SER A 22 -18.07 8.92 -26.28
CA SER A 22 -16.77 8.24 -26.36
C SER A 22 -16.52 7.48 -25.05
N VAL A 23 -15.75 6.38 -25.11
CA VAL A 23 -15.41 5.57 -23.93
C VAL A 23 -14.85 6.48 -22.81
N GLU A 24 -14.03 7.45 -23.17
CA GLU A 24 -13.42 8.44 -22.27
C GLU A 24 -14.45 9.38 -21.59
N GLU A 25 -15.62 9.61 -22.18
CA GLU A 25 -16.70 10.43 -21.62
C GLU A 25 -17.75 9.62 -20.84
N ARG A 26 -17.74 8.29 -21.02
CA ARG A 26 -18.65 7.37 -20.33
C ARG A 26 -18.11 6.93 -18.97
N TYR A 27 -16.79 6.74 -18.87
CA TYR A 27 -16.13 6.27 -17.65
C TYR A 27 -15.50 7.42 -16.87
N LEU A 28 -15.92 7.61 -15.63
CA LEU A 28 -15.39 8.62 -14.73
C LEU A 28 -14.38 7.97 -13.78
N TYR A 29 -13.16 8.48 -13.77
CA TYR A 29 -12.06 7.98 -12.93
C TYR A 29 -12.05 8.75 -11.61
N GLU A 30 -12.52 8.12 -10.54
CA GLU A 30 -12.68 8.71 -9.22
C GLU A 30 -11.75 8.01 -8.22
N GLY A 31 -10.49 8.45 -8.11
CA GLY A 31 -9.57 8.05 -7.03
C GLY A 31 -9.31 6.54 -6.92
N ASP A 32 -10.20 5.83 -6.24
CA ASP A 32 -10.19 4.39 -5.95
C ASP A 32 -11.11 3.55 -6.84
N LYS A 33 -11.87 4.17 -7.76
CA LYS A 33 -12.78 3.46 -8.67
C LYS A 33 -12.95 4.14 -10.02
N ILE A 34 -13.46 3.38 -10.98
CA ILE A 34 -13.96 3.86 -12.26
C ILE A 34 -15.47 3.69 -12.29
N VAL A 35 -16.23 4.72 -12.64
CA VAL A 35 -17.71 4.69 -12.63
C VAL A 35 -18.23 4.77 -14.06
N ASP A 36 -19.04 3.80 -14.47
CA ASP A 36 -19.82 3.89 -15.70
C ASP A 36 -21.02 4.83 -15.49
N VAL A 37 -21.00 5.99 -16.13
CA VAL A 37 -22.03 7.02 -15.95
C VAL A 37 -23.38 6.60 -16.55
N GLU A 38 -23.41 5.60 -17.44
CA GLU A 38 -24.65 5.12 -18.07
C GLU A 38 -25.36 4.05 -17.24
N THR A 39 -24.61 3.07 -16.73
CA THR A 39 -25.17 1.96 -15.94
C THR A 39 -25.18 2.24 -14.44
N GLY A 40 -24.24 3.06 -13.97
CA GLY A 40 -23.95 3.28 -12.56
C GLY A 40 -23.11 2.17 -11.93
N ASP A 41 -22.46 1.33 -12.74
CA ASP A 41 -21.58 0.29 -12.25
C ASP A 41 -20.20 0.86 -11.88
N GLU A 42 -19.59 0.30 -10.84
CA GLU A 42 -18.30 0.75 -10.29
C GLU A 42 -17.25 -0.35 -10.44
N TYR A 43 -16.09 0.00 -11.00
CA TYR A 43 -14.97 -0.91 -11.21
C TYR A 43 -13.89 -0.54 -10.20
N LEU A 44 -13.62 -1.45 -9.26
CA LEU A 44 -12.63 -1.26 -8.19
C LEU A 44 -11.42 -2.16 -8.41
N LEU A 45 -10.25 -1.61 -8.10
CA LEU A 45 -8.98 -2.33 -8.10
C LEU A 45 -8.54 -2.47 -6.63
N GLU A 46 -8.60 -3.68 -6.07
CA GLU A 46 -8.37 -3.90 -4.63
C GLU A 46 -7.13 -4.76 -4.35
N GLU A 47 -7.08 -5.98 -4.90
CA GLU A 47 -6.07 -6.98 -4.52
C GLU A 47 -5.20 -7.49 -5.68
N SER A 48 -5.63 -7.31 -6.93
CA SER A 48 -4.95 -7.82 -8.12
C SER A 48 -4.75 -6.71 -9.15
N GLU A 49 -3.59 -6.72 -9.81
CA GLU A 49 -3.32 -5.84 -10.97
C GLU A 49 -4.02 -6.32 -12.25
N GLU A 50 -4.57 -7.54 -12.24
CA GLU A 50 -5.06 -8.22 -13.44
C GLU A 50 -6.60 -8.24 -13.50
N GLU A 51 -7.28 -7.92 -12.40
CA GLU A 51 -8.73 -8.09 -12.27
C GLU A 51 -9.39 -6.89 -11.58
N PHE A 52 -10.54 -6.47 -12.09
CA PHE A 52 -11.43 -5.52 -11.44
C PHE A 52 -12.54 -6.24 -10.70
N ILE A 53 -12.90 -5.71 -9.53
CA ILE A 53 -14.18 -6.02 -8.89
C ILE A 53 -15.20 -5.05 -9.48
N LEU A 54 -16.13 -5.58 -10.27
CA LEU A 54 -17.28 -4.84 -10.77
C LEU A 54 -18.40 -4.92 -9.74
N VAL A 55 -18.86 -3.76 -9.27
CA VAL A 55 -20.02 -3.60 -8.41
C VAL A 55 -21.14 -3.03 -9.25
N HIS A 56 -22.18 -3.83 -9.46
CA HIS A 56 -23.36 -3.39 -10.17
C HIS A 56 -24.21 -2.45 -9.30
N LYS A 57 -25.05 -1.65 -9.95
CA LYS A 57 -25.98 -0.74 -9.27
C LYS A 57 -26.92 -1.41 -8.25
N ASP A 58 -27.23 -2.70 -8.42
CA ASP A 58 -28.06 -3.48 -7.49
C ASP A 58 -27.27 -4.03 -6.28
N GLY A 59 -25.96 -3.77 -6.23
CA GLY A 59 -25.04 -4.21 -5.18
C GLY A 59 -24.47 -5.61 -5.38
N SER A 60 -24.81 -6.29 -6.49
CA SER A 60 -24.15 -7.54 -6.85
C SER A 60 -22.72 -7.27 -7.34
N THR A 61 -21.82 -8.22 -7.11
CA THR A 61 -20.40 -8.07 -7.46
C THR A 61 -19.91 -9.22 -8.32
N GLU A 62 -19.06 -8.91 -9.29
CA GLU A 62 -18.34 -9.89 -10.11
C GLU A 62 -16.88 -9.49 -10.30
N VAL A 63 -16.03 -10.48 -10.59
CA VAL A 63 -14.61 -10.25 -10.87
C VAL A 63 -14.42 -10.39 -12.37
N ILE A 64 -13.87 -9.36 -12.99
CA ILE A 64 -13.64 -9.33 -14.44
C ILE A 64 -12.15 -9.08 -14.72
N PRO A 65 -11.54 -9.79 -15.67
CA PRO A 65 -10.18 -9.49 -16.10
C PRO A 65 -10.07 -8.06 -16.63
N MET A 66 -8.97 -7.39 -16.33
CA MET A 66 -8.67 -6.03 -16.79
C MET A 66 -8.77 -5.91 -18.31
N GLU A 67 -8.31 -6.92 -19.04
CA GLU A 67 -8.35 -6.96 -20.51
C GLU A 67 -9.78 -7.07 -21.09
N GLU A 68 -10.75 -7.50 -20.28
CA GLU A 68 -12.15 -7.60 -20.69
C GLU A 68 -12.95 -6.32 -20.41
N THR A 69 -12.34 -5.33 -19.73
CA THR A 69 -13.01 -4.07 -19.42
C THR A 69 -13.20 -3.20 -20.67
N PRO A 70 -14.31 -2.45 -20.79
CA PRO A 70 -14.59 -1.63 -21.97
C PRO A 70 -13.61 -0.46 -22.19
N PHE A 71 -12.86 -0.09 -21.16
CA PHE A 71 -11.87 0.99 -21.16
C PHE A 71 -10.43 0.48 -21.21
N PHE A 72 -10.22 -0.83 -21.36
CA PHE A 72 -8.89 -1.42 -21.48
C PHE A 72 -8.10 -0.82 -22.66
N GLY A 73 -6.82 -0.53 -22.42
CA GLY A 73 -5.91 0.05 -23.42
C GLY A 73 -6.19 1.53 -23.74
N THR A 74 -7.06 2.19 -22.99
CA THR A 74 -7.20 3.65 -23.05
C THR A 74 -6.15 4.34 -22.19
N THR A 75 -5.71 5.54 -22.59
CA THR A 75 -4.74 6.33 -21.83
C THR A 75 -5.19 6.57 -20.38
N LEU A 76 -6.49 6.83 -20.18
CA LEU A 76 -7.04 7.09 -18.84
C LEU A 76 -7.01 5.83 -17.96
N SER A 77 -7.28 4.66 -18.53
CA SER A 77 -7.15 3.38 -17.82
C SER A 77 -5.70 3.11 -17.41
N ASP A 78 -4.75 3.37 -18.30
CA ASP A 78 -3.33 3.18 -18.02
C ASP A 78 -2.84 4.15 -16.92
N GLU A 79 -3.26 5.41 -16.96
CA GLU A 79 -2.97 6.40 -15.92
C GLU A 79 -3.55 5.98 -14.57
N TYR A 80 -4.81 5.55 -14.54
CA TYR A 80 -5.48 5.07 -13.34
C TYR A 80 -4.76 3.89 -12.68
N VAL A 81 -4.41 2.86 -13.47
CA VAL A 81 -3.70 1.68 -12.96
C VAL A 81 -2.33 2.08 -12.41
N ASN A 82 -1.61 2.98 -13.08
CA ASN A 82 -0.31 3.45 -12.61
C ASN A 82 -0.40 4.23 -11.29
N ASP A 83 -1.41 5.10 -11.15
CA ASP A 83 -1.61 5.87 -9.92
C ASP A 83 -2.09 4.99 -8.77
N TRP A 84 -2.94 3.99 -9.05
CA TRP A 84 -3.30 2.96 -8.09
C TRP A 84 -2.07 2.21 -7.58
N LYS A 85 -1.15 1.77 -8.46
CA LYS A 85 0.08 1.07 -8.06
C LYS A 85 0.93 1.90 -7.10
N LYS A 86 1.14 3.19 -7.42
CA LYS A 86 1.86 4.11 -6.53
C LYS A 86 1.16 4.26 -5.18
N SER A 87 -0.17 4.35 -5.17
CA SER A 87 -0.94 4.48 -3.93
C SER A 87 -0.83 3.22 -3.06
N LEU A 88 -0.81 2.05 -3.70
CA LEU A 88 -0.68 0.76 -3.04
C LEU A 88 0.72 0.56 -2.45
N GLU A 89 1.76 0.96 -3.19
CA GLU A 89 3.14 0.97 -2.71
C GLU A 89 3.30 1.91 -1.50
N ALA A 90 2.80 3.16 -1.61
CA ALA A 90 2.82 4.11 -0.49
C ALA A 90 2.06 3.59 0.75
N ARG A 91 0.92 2.90 0.54
CA ARG A 91 0.16 2.26 1.63
C ARG A 91 0.92 1.11 2.25
N LYS A 92 1.63 0.29 1.46
CA LYS A 92 2.48 -0.79 1.96
C LYS A 92 3.60 -0.22 2.83
N ASP A 93 4.29 0.82 2.36
CA ASP A 93 5.37 1.47 3.11
C ASP A 93 4.87 2.02 4.44
N LEU A 94 3.71 2.69 4.43
CA LEU A 94 3.09 3.21 5.65
C LEU A 94 2.72 2.09 6.63
N LEU A 95 2.16 0.98 6.15
CA LEU A 95 1.84 -0.18 6.99
C LEU A 95 3.09 -0.84 7.58
N LEU A 96 4.18 -0.93 6.82
CA LEU A 96 5.47 -1.43 7.29
C LEU A 96 6.04 -0.51 8.37
N GLU A 97 6.00 0.80 8.16
CA GLU A 97 6.44 1.79 9.15
C GLU A 97 5.59 1.72 10.44
N GLU A 98 4.27 1.65 10.32
CA GLU A 98 3.37 1.47 11.47
C GLU A 98 3.69 0.20 12.25
N LYS A 99 3.96 -0.91 11.55
CA LYS A 99 4.30 -2.19 12.19
C LYS A 99 5.68 -2.12 12.85
N LYS A 100 6.67 -1.47 12.25
CA LYS A 100 7.98 -1.20 12.84
C LYS A 100 7.84 -0.38 14.12
N ASN A 101 7.04 0.70 14.08
CA ASN A 101 6.77 1.54 15.25
C ASN A 101 6.06 0.77 16.37
N LYS A 102 5.05 -0.05 16.06
CA LYS A 102 4.38 -0.91 17.05
C LYS A 102 5.35 -1.86 17.74
N LEU A 103 6.31 -2.44 17.01
CA LEU A 103 7.32 -3.32 17.59
C LEU A 103 8.32 -2.57 18.47
N LYS A 104 8.76 -1.37 18.05
CA LYS A 104 9.58 -0.49 18.88
C LYS A 104 8.87 -0.09 20.17
N ASP A 105 7.59 0.28 20.10
CA ASP A 105 6.80 0.65 21.27
C ASP A 105 6.58 -0.56 22.20
N ALA A 106 6.37 -1.76 21.65
CA ALA A 106 6.29 -2.97 22.45
C ALA A 106 7.60 -3.28 23.18
N ARG A 107 8.76 -3.06 22.54
CA ARG A 107 10.09 -3.18 23.16
C ARG A 107 10.26 -2.16 24.29
N ARG A 108 10.00 -0.88 24.02
CA ARG A 108 10.07 0.20 25.04
C ARG A 108 9.17 -0.11 26.23
N ALA A 109 7.94 -0.57 25.99
CA ALA A 109 7.02 -0.95 27.05
C ALA A 109 7.56 -2.12 27.90
N ARG A 110 8.25 -3.09 27.28
CA ARG A 110 8.88 -4.22 27.98
C ARG A 110 9.97 -3.78 28.95
N TYR A 111 10.67 -2.69 28.63
CA TYR A 111 11.83 -2.19 29.39
C TYR A 111 11.57 -0.86 30.12
N ALA A 112 10.35 -0.35 30.11
CA ALA A 112 10.01 0.99 30.61
C ALA A 112 10.31 1.21 32.10
N GLU A 113 10.30 0.14 32.89
CA GLU A 113 10.54 0.20 34.34
C GLU A 113 12.04 0.16 34.71
N PHE A 114 12.92 -0.14 33.75
CA PHE A 114 14.36 -0.26 33.99
C PHE A 114 15.10 1.00 33.56
N THR A 115 16.06 1.42 34.37
CA THR A 115 17.07 2.41 34.00
C THR A 115 18.10 1.82 33.03
N ASP A 116 18.86 2.67 32.36
CA ASP A 116 19.89 2.22 31.40
C ASP A 116 21.00 1.41 32.07
N GLU A 117 21.36 1.75 33.32
CA GLU A 117 22.30 0.98 34.14
C GLU A 117 21.73 -0.43 34.45
N GLU A 118 20.46 -0.52 34.87
CA GLU A 118 19.82 -1.80 35.16
C GLU A 118 19.66 -2.68 33.92
N LEU A 119 19.41 -2.08 32.76
CA LEU A 119 19.40 -2.78 31.48
C LEU A 119 20.78 -3.30 31.11
N MET A 120 21.82 -2.49 31.26
CA MET A 120 23.20 -2.92 30.99
C MET A 120 23.63 -4.07 31.91
N ASP A 121 23.33 -3.98 33.21
CA ASP A 121 23.60 -5.06 34.17
C ASP A 121 22.85 -6.36 33.79
N LYS A 122 21.60 -6.21 33.35
CA LYS A 122 20.78 -7.33 32.87
C LYS A 122 21.37 -7.95 31.61
N PHE A 123 21.83 -7.14 30.65
CA PHE A 123 22.53 -7.61 29.46
C PHE A 123 23.79 -8.39 29.81
N GLN A 124 24.68 -7.82 30.63
CA GLN A 124 25.92 -8.47 31.04
C GLN A 124 25.66 -9.81 31.73
N LYS A 125 24.63 -9.88 32.57
CA LYS A 125 24.21 -11.14 33.19
C LYS A 125 23.76 -12.16 32.14
N MET A 126 22.84 -11.78 31.25
CA MET A 126 22.34 -12.65 30.18
C MET A 126 23.47 -13.16 29.27
N HIS A 127 24.42 -12.28 28.95
CA HIS A 127 25.56 -12.60 28.12
C HIS A 127 26.51 -13.59 28.82
N ASN A 128 26.85 -13.35 30.09
CA ASN A 128 27.67 -14.25 30.90
C ASN A 128 27.01 -15.63 31.09
N ASP A 129 25.69 -15.65 31.26
CA ASP A 129 24.90 -16.87 31.43
C ASP A 129 24.63 -17.58 30.09
N LYS A 130 25.07 -17.01 28.96
CA LYS A 130 24.85 -17.49 27.58
C LYS A 130 23.38 -17.72 27.28
N GLU A 131 22.54 -16.78 27.69
CA GLU A 131 21.13 -16.78 27.37
C GLU A 131 20.89 -16.60 25.86
N ASP A 132 19.63 -16.71 25.45
CA ASP A 132 19.22 -16.61 24.05
C ASP A 132 19.66 -15.29 23.39
N MET A 133 20.34 -15.39 22.24
CA MET A 133 20.90 -14.24 21.53
C MET A 133 19.82 -13.25 21.07
N THR A 134 18.62 -13.72 20.71
CA THR A 134 17.52 -12.83 20.32
C THR A 134 17.08 -11.96 21.50
N LEU A 135 17.07 -12.49 22.72
CA LEU A 135 16.77 -11.70 23.92
C LEU A 135 17.88 -10.70 24.25
N GLN A 136 19.14 -11.08 24.04
CA GLN A 136 20.28 -10.18 24.20
C GLN A 136 20.23 -9.02 23.19
N MET A 137 19.92 -9.33 21.93
CA MET A 137 19.75 -8.33 20.86
C MET A 137 18.55 -7.40 21.10
N ASP A 138 17.41 -7.90 21.59
CA ASP A 138 16.24 -7.03 21.91
C ASP A 138 16.58 -6.00 22.99
N LEU A 139 17.38 -6.41 23.98
CA LEU A 139 17.81 -5.53 25.06
C LEU A 139 18.87 -4.52 24.59
N ILE A 140 19.88 -4.96 23.83
CA ILE A 140 20.87 -4.06 23.23
C ILE A 140 20.20 -3.05 22.30
N ALA A 141 19.21 -3.47 21.50
CA ALA A 141 18.46 -2.58 20.64
C ALA A 141 17.67 -1.51 21.42
N GLU A 142 17.19 -1.82 22.63
CA GLU A 142 16.58 -0.82 23.52
C GLU A 142 17.64 0.17 24.04
N LEU A 143 18.81 -0.31 24.48
CA LEU A 143 19.90 0.54 24.97
C LEU A 143 20.42 1.49 23.88
N VAL A 144 20.53 1.01 22.64
CA VAL A 144 20.84 1.81 21.45
C VAL A 144 19.78 2.89 21.25
N GLU A 145 18.49 2.51 21.22
CA GLU A 145 17.38 3.43 20.94
C GLU A 145 17.28 4.54 22.00
N ARG A 146 17.69 4.25 23.25
CA ARG A 146 17.80 5.24 24.34
C ARG A 146 19.06 6.12 24.25
N GLY A 147 20.00 5.79 23.39
CA GLY A 147 21.30 6.45 23.28
C GLY A 147 22.26 6.13 24.42
N ALA A 148 22.02 5.04 25.15
CA ALA A 148 22.90 4.58 26.24
C ALA A 148 24.17 3.90 25.71
N ILE A 149 24.08 3.29 24.53
CA ILE A 149 25.20 2.75 23.75
C ILE A 149 25.05 3.17 22.29
N SER A 150 26.14 3.17 21.53
CA SER A 150 26.09 3.42 20.09
C SER A 150 25.79 2.13 19.30
N ASP A 151 25.20 2.29 18.12
CA ASP A 151 25.04 1.18 17.16
C ASP A 151 26.39 0.56 16.76
N GLU A 152 27.47 1.36 16.79
CA GLU A 152 28.82 0.92 16.43
C GLU A 152 29.47 0.06 17.51
N ASP A 153 29.15 0.30 18.79
CA ASP A 153 29.71 -0.44 19.94
C ASP A 153 28.92 -1.73 20.23
N ALA A 154 27.68 -1.81 19.76
CA ALA A 154 26.77 -2.92 20.05
C ALA A 154 27.22 -4.29 19.49
N PRO A 155 27.83 -4.40 18.29
CA PRO A 155 28.47 -5.64 17.83
C PRO A 155 29.54 -6.18 18.74
N ASP A 156 30.42 -5.31 19.24
CA ASP A 156 31.49 -5.69 20.14
C ASP A 156 30.94 -6.21 21.48
N LEU A 157 29.88 -5.58 21.99
CA LEU A 157 29.18 -6.04 23.19
C LEU A 157 28.54 -7.42 23.01
N LEU A 158 27.96 -7.68 21.83
CA LEU A 158 27.32 -8.94 21.50
C LEU A 158 28.29 -10.04 21.05
N GLU A 159 29.57 -9.71 20.89
CA GLU A 159 30.61 -10.58 20.34
C GLU A 159 30.26 -11.15 18.95
N ILE A 160 29.63 -10.35 18.10
CA ILE A 160 29.25 -10.73 16.74
C ILE A 160 29.81 -9.76 15.71
N ASP A 161 29.94 -10.26 14.47
CA ASP A 161 30.43 -9.45 13.36
C ASP A 161 29.47 -8.28 13.09
N PRO A 162 29.96 -7.02 12.99
CA PRO A 162 29.13 -5.87 12.67
C PRO A 162 28.26 -6.06 11.41
N GLU A 163 28.74 -6.80 10.41
CA GLU A 163 27.97 -7.05 9.18
C GLU A 163 26.72 -7.92 9.39
N LEU A 164 26.63 -8.60 10.54
CA LEU A 164 25.52 -9.49 10.89
C LEU A 164 24.47 -8.83 11.80
N ILE A 165 24.70 -7.57 12.20
CA ILE A 165 23.78 -6.81 13.02
C ILE A 165 23.01 -5.81 12.15
N ASN A 166 21.69 -5.92 12.22
CA ASN A 166 20.79 -4.83 11.91
C ASN A 166 19.80 -4.66 13.08
N PHE A 167 19.90 -3.54 13.81
CA PHE A 167 18.93 -3.21 14.87
C PHE A 167 17.65 -2.59 14.32
N ASP A 168 17.63 -2.22 13.03
CA ASP A 168 16.39 -1.91 12.36
C ASP A 168 15.56 -3.17 12.15
N ILE A 169 14.28 -3.03 12.46
CA ILE A 169 13.31 -4.09 12.23
C ILE A 169 13.07 -4.18 10.73
N GLU A 170 13.69 -5.16 10.10
CA GLU A 170 13.37 -5.57 8.73
C GLU A 170 12.08 -6.39 8.77
N ILE A 171 11.01 -5.80 8.23
CA ILE A 171 9.78 -6.53 7.97
C ILE A 171 9.84 -6.89 6.51
N GLU A 172 10.22 -8.13 6.22
CA GLU A 172 10.15 -8.66 4.86
C GLU A 172 8.74 -8.43 4.31
N ALA A 173 8.66 -7.79 3.14
CA ALA A 173 7.42 -7.71 2.41
C ALA A 173 6.94 -9.15 2.17
N PRO A 174 5.64 -9.46 2.40
CA PRO A 174 5.14 -10.79 2.07
C PRO A 174 5.47 -11.08 0.60
N GLU A 175 6.13 -12.21 0.33
CA GLU A 175 6.42 -12.61 -1.05
C GLU A 175 5.14 -12.55 -1.87
N SER A 176 5.13 -11.69 -2.89
CA SER A 176 4.05 -11.64 -3.87
C SER A 176 4.02 -13.00 -4.57
N ARG A 177 2.98 -13.80 -4.29
CA ARG A 177 2.66 -14.99 -5.07
C ARG A 177 1.66 -14.63 -6.16
#